data_AF-A0A0G0N2V8-F1
#
_entry.id   AF-A0A0G0N2V8-F1
#
_cell.length_a   1.000
_cell.length_b   1.000
_cell.length_c   1.000
_cell.angle_alpha   90.00
_cell.angle_beta   90.00
_cell.angle_gamma   90.00
#
_symmetry.space_group_name_H-M   'P 1'
#
loop_
_entity.id
_entity.type
_entity.pdbx_description
1 polymer ?
#
loop_
_entity_poly.entity_id
_entity_poly.type
_entity_poly.pdbx_seq_one_letter_code
_entity_poly.pdbx_strand_id
1 'polypeptide(L)' 'MENKIKSFVKKLSGAIKSQEQSHKDPVCGMDVKIDLNKSEYQGKTYYFCSSHCKKQFDSNPANFVN' A
#
# COMPACT_ATOMS: atom_id res chain seq x y z
N MET A 1 31.84 -29.73 9.00
CA MET A 1 31.18 -28.91 10.06
C MET A 1 30.50 -27.68 9.41
N GLU A 2 29.62 -27.88 8.43
CA GLU A 2 29.11 -26.77 7.58
C GLU A 2 27.58 -26.57 7.69
N ASN A 3 26.91 -27.32 8.56
CA ASN A 3 25.46 -27.30 8.72
C ASN A 3 24.95 -26.30 9.78
N LYS A 4 25.55 -25.11 9.89
CA LYS A 4 25.06 -24.05 10.80
C LYS A 4 24.66 -22.74 10.12
N ILE A 5 24.97 -22.56 8.84
CA ILE A 5 24.70 -21.31 8.10
C ILE A 5 23.27 -21.29 7.50
N LYS A 6 22.70 -22.46 7.17
CA LYS A 6 21.37 -22.56 6.53
C LYS A 6 20.19 -22.26 7.47
N SER A 7 20.39 -22.25 8.79
CA SER A 7 19.33 -21.93 9.76
C SER A 7 19.18 -20.42 9.98
N PHE A 8 20.25 -19.64 9.79
CA PHE A 8 20.23 -18.20 10.06
C PHE A 8 19.56 -17.41 8.92
N VAL A 9 19.71 -17.86 7.67
CA VAL A 9 19.04 -17.26 6.50
C VAL A 9 17.51 -17.45 6.51
N LYS A 10 16.98 -18.44 7.23
CA LYS A 10 15.53 -18.64 7.40
C LYS A 10 14.89 -17.60 8.33
N LYS A 11 15.70 -16.86 9.11
CA LYS A 11 15.25 -15.78 10.00
C LYS A 11 15.47 -14.38 9.42
N LEU A 12 16.14 -14.29 8.27
CA LEU A 12 16.46 -13.04 7.57
C LEU A 12 15.74 -12.91 6.21
N SER A 13 14.82 -13.82 5.88
CA SER A 13 13.93 -13.73 4.72
C SER A 13 12.76 -12.73 4.87
N GLY A 14 12.85 -11.82 5.85
CA GLY A 14 11.79 -10.84 6.16
C GLY A 14 12.15 -9.38 5.88
N ALA A 15 13.38 -9.08 5.48
CA ALA A 15 13.86 -7.70 5.34
C ALA A 15 14.66 -7.58 4.04
N ILE A 16 13.98 -7.60 2.91
CA ILE A 16 14.01 -6.63 1.78
C ILE A 16 12.99 -7.20 0.80
N LYS A 17 11.71 -6.99 1.09
CA LYS A 17 10.70 -7.08 0.05
C LYS A 17 10.66 -5.65 -0.47
N SER A 18 11.30 -5.40 -1.60
CA SER A 18 11.09 -4.20 -2.40
C SER A 18 9.61 -4.22 -2.77
N GLN A 19 8.80 -3.70 -1.86
CA GLN A 19 7.36 -3.73 -2.00
C GLN A 19 7.05 -2.60 -2.95
N GLU A 20 6.97 -2.94 -4.23
CA GLU A 20 6.10 -2.26 -5.16
C GLU A 20 4.67 -2.45 -4.61
N GLN A 21 4.37 -1.71 -3.54
CA GLN A 21 3.15 -1.80 -2.77
C GLN A 21 2.10 -1.09 -3.62
N SER A 22 1.57 -1.82 -4.60
CA SER A 22 0.52 -1.30 -5.44
C SER A 22 -0.73 -1.17 -4.57
N HIS A 23 -1.13 0.07 -4.32
CA HIS A 23 -2.32 0.36 -3.55
C HIS A 23 -3.49 0.48 -4.50
N LYS A 24 -4.61 -0.19 -4.20
CA LYS A 24 -5.81 -0.06 -5.01
C LYS A 24 -6.49 1.27 -4.68
N ASP A 25 -6.71 2.08 -5.71
CA ASP A 25 -7.51 3.30 -5.59
C ASP A 25 -8.98 2.91 -5.30
N PRO A 26 -9.58 3.34 -4.18
CA PRO A 26 -10.95 2.97 -3.82
C PRO A 26 -12.02 3.67 -4.69
N VAL A 27 -11.65 4.70 -5.46
CA VAL A 27 -12.56 5.43 -6.35
C VAL A 27 -12.64 4.78 -7.72
N CYS A 28 -11.50 4.45 -8.33
CA CYS A 28 -11.45 3.92 -9.70
C CYS A 28 -10.99 2.46 -9.80
N GLY A 29 -10.46 1.88 -8.73
CA GLY A 29 -9.98 0.49 -8.69
C GLY A 29 -8.61 0.27 -9.33
N MET A 30 -7.96 1.31 -9.85
CA MET A 30 -6.63 1.23 -10.47
C MET A 30 -5.52 0.98 -9.44
N ASP A 31 -4.47 0.28 -9.87
CA ASP A 31 -3.25 0.08 -9.08
C ASP A 31 -2.39 1.35 -9.07
N VAL A 32 -2.22 1.91 -7.88
CA VAL A 32 -1.39 3.08 -7.60
C VAL A 32 -0.01 2.58 -7.21
N LYS A 33 0.94 2.75 -8.13
CA LYS A 33 2.35 2.32 -7.94
C LYS A 33 3.20 3.31 -7.16
N ILE A 34 2.73 4.56 -7.00
CA ILE A 34 3.49 5.64 -6.37
C ILE A 34 2.57 6.43 -5.44
N ASP A 35 3.04 6.67 -4.21
CA ASP A 35 2.40 7.46 -3.14
C ASP A 35 2.27 8.98 -3.46
N LEU A 36 1.84 9.36 -4.66
CA LEU A 36 1.71 10.78 -5.04
C LEU A 36 0.49 11.44 -4.39
N ASN A 37 -0.64 10.73 -4.34
CA ASN A 37 -1.89 11.24 -3.82
C ASN A 37 -2.39 10.28 -2.74
N LYS A 38 -2.35 10.72 -1.48
CA LYS A 38 -2.88 9.97 -0.34
C LYS A 38 -3.82 10.81 0.51
N SER A 39 -4.77 10.15 1.17
CA SER A 39 -5.65 10.75 2.16
C SER A 39 -5.82 9.80 3.33
N GLU A 40 -5.97 10.35 4.53
CA GLU A 40 -6.10 9.57 5.75
C GLU A 40 -7.56 9.62 6.20
N TYR A 41 -8.19 8.46 6.33
CA TYR A 41 -9.58 8.35 6.73
C TYR A 41 -9.74 7.19 7.72
N GLN A 42 -10.34 7.47 8.88
CA GLN A 42 -10.53 6.50 9.98
C GLN A 42 -9.22 5.81 10.42
N GLY A 43 -8.10 6.53 10.41
CA GLY A 43 -6.79 5.97 10.77
C GLY A 43 -6.21 5.00 9.74
N LYS A 44 -6.77 4.96 8.53
CA LYS A 44 -6.24 4.23 7.37
C LYS A 44 -5.78 5.21 6.29
N THR A 45 -4.62 4.95 5.71
CA THR A 45 -4.10 5.70 4.57
C THR A 45 -4.62 5.09 3.27
N TYR A 46 -5.32 5.90 2.49
CA TYR A 46 -5.81 5.56 1.16
C TYR A 46 -4.98 6.26 0.10
N TYR A 47 -4.78 5.60 -1.03
CA TYR A 47 -3.95 6.08 -2.13
C TYR A 47 -4.77 6.21 -3.40
N PHE A 48 -4.45 7.21 -4.21
CA PHE A 48 -5.22 7.60 -5.37
C PHE A 48 -4.34 7.72 -6.60
N CYS A 49 -4.86 7.28 -7.74
CA CYS A 49 -4.15 7.33 -9.02
C CYS A 49 -3.96 8.78 -9.50
N SER A 50 -4.84 9.67 -9.05
CA SER A 50 -4.88 11.07 -9.45
C SER A 50 -5.44 11.97 -8.35
N SER A 51 -5.17 13.26 -8.43
CA SER A 51 -5.75 14.25 -7.52
C SER A 51 -7.27 14.36 -7.67
N HIS A 52 -7.84 13.95 -8.82
CA HIS A 52 -9.29 13.89 -9.02
C HIS A 52 -9.93 12.81 -8.14
N CYS A 53 -9.38 11.59 -8.14
CA CYS A 53 -9.84 10.50 -7.27
C CYS A 53 -9.66 10.88 -5.79
N LYS A 54 -8.54 11.50 -5.41
CA LYS A 54 -8.36 12.03 -4.06
C LYS A 54 -9.47 13.02 -3.67
N LYS A 55 -9.81 13.99 -4.53
CA LYS A 55 -10.87 14.97 -4.25
C LYS A 55 -12.26 14.35 -4.15
N GLN A 56 -12.59 13.39 -5.01
CA GLN A 56 -13.86 12.65 -4.90
C GLN A 56 -13.94 11.90 -3.58
N PHE A 57 -12.86 11.23 -3.21
CA PHE A 57 -12.74 10.54 -1.93
C PHE A 57 -12.87 11.51 -0.76
N ASP A 58 -12.11 12.61 -0.73
CA ASP A 58 -12.19 13.60 0.35
C ASP A 58 -13.59 14.22 0.49
N SER A 59 -14.34 14.32 -0.62
CA SER A 59 -15.70 14.85 -0.59
C SER A 59 -16.69 13.90 0.08
N ASN A 60 -16.55 12.59 -0.15
CA ASN A 60 -17.44 11.57 0.43
C ASN A 60 -16.72 10.23 0.65
N PRO A 61 -15.81 10.16 1.64
CA PRO A 61 -14.95 8.98 1.82
C PRO A 61 -15.75 7.74 2.19
N ALA A 62 -16.82 7.91 2.97
CA ALA A 62 -17.73 6.83 3.39
C ALA A 62 -18.40 6.07 2.23
N ASN A 63 -18.54 6.67 1.04
CA ASN A 63 -19.09 5.97 -0.13
C ASN A 63 -18.07 5.05 -0.80
N PHE A 64 -16.77 5.27 -0.57
CA PHE A 64 -15.68 4.49 -1.19
C PHE A 64 -15.06 3.48 -0.22
N VAL A 65 -15.32 3.64 1.09
CA VAL A 65 -14.79 2.78 2.14
C VAL A 65 -15.95 2.22 2.93
N ASN A 66 -16.25 0.95 2.68
CA ASN A 66 -17.29 0.20 3.37
C ASN A 66 -16.66 -0.94 4.17
#